data_AF-A0A8S9M0R3-F1
#
_entry.id   AF-A0A8S9M0R3-F1
#
_cell.length_a   1.000
_cell.length_b   1.000
_cell.length_c   1.000
_cell.angle_alpha   90.00
_cell.angle_beta   90.00
_cell.angle_gamma   90.00
#
_symmetry.space_group_name_H-M   'P 1'
#
loop_
_entity.id
_entity.type
_entity.pdbx_description
1 polymer ?
#
loop_
_entity_poly.entity_id
_entity_poly.type
_entity_poly.pdbx_seq_one_letter_code
_entity_poly.pdbx_strand_id
1 'polypeptide(L)'
;MELMVPFFKAVNMLEEPVMKLVEEMKPRPNCLISDLLLPYTSKIARTFNIPKIVFNGMSCFCILCMHILRRNLEILKSLNSDNEYFFVPSFPDRVEFTKPQVPVDADASGDWKEFMDELVEAENTSYGVILNTFQDLEAAYVEDYKEARAWKVYWTSFLVQQVRRRQSREGKQGGH
;
A
#
# COMPACT_ATOMS: atom_id res chain seq x y z
N MET A 1 9.09 -5.88 15.17
CA MET A 1 8.14 -4.74 15.21
C MET A 1 8.55 -3.63 16.17
N GLU A 2 9.43 -3.88 17.15
CA GLU A 2 9.78 -2.93 18.23
C GLU A 2 10.21 -1.53 17.74
N LEU A 3 10.95 -1.43 16.63
CA LEU A 3 11.37 -0.13 16.06
C LEU A 3 10.42 0.44 15.00
N MET A 4 9.40 -0.31 14.56
CA MET A 4 8.49 0.17 13.51
C MET A 4 7.60 1.29 14.01
N VAL A 5 6.98 1.13 15.19
CA VAL A 5 6.07 2.15 15.74
C VAL A 5 6.82 3.47 16.00
N PRO A 6 7.99 3.49 16.67
CA PRO A 6 8.76 4.72 16.85
C PRO A 6 9.22 5.34 15.53
N PHE A 7 9.61 4.51 14.55
CA PHE A 7 10.01 4.99 13.23
C PHE A 7 8.85 5.70 12.52
N PHE A 8 7.66 5.09 12.48
CA PHE A 8 6.50 5.69 11.84
C PHE A 8 6.04 6.96 12.55
N LYS A 9 6.08 7.00 13.88
CA LYS A 9 5.85 8.24 14.64
C LYS A 9 6.84 9.33 14.22
N ALA A 10 8.13 9.02 14.17
CA ALA A 10 9.18 9.98 13.82
C ALA A 10 9.00 10.54 12.39
N VAL A 11 8.71 9.70 11.39
CA VAL A 11 8.48 10.20 10.02
C VAL A 11 7.19 11.00 9.88
N ASN A 12 6.17 10.73 10.71
CA ASN A 12 4.93 11.52 10.70
C ASN A 12 5.08 12.88 11.41
N MET A 13 6.14 13.10 12.20
CA MET A 13 6.50 14.44 12.71
C MET A 13 6.98 15.39 11.60
N LEU A 14 7.17 14.90 10.37
CA LEU A 14 7.50 15.73 9.20
C LEU A 14 6.29 16.49 8.63
N GLU A 15 5.10 16.37 9.22
CA GLU A 15 3.90 17.06 8.74
C GLU A 15 4.11 18.57 8.59
N GLU A 16 4.55 19.26 9.65
CA GLU A 16 4.74 20.71 9.65
C GLU A 16 5.76 21.20 8.61
N PRO A 17 6.99 20.64 8.53
CA PRO A 17 7.96 21.09 7.53
C PRO A 17 7.49 20.83 6.10
N VAL A 18 6.78 19.72 5.84
CA VAL A 18 6.24 19.44 4.51
C VAL A 18 5.07 20.37 4.17
N MET A 19 4.21 20.69 5.14
CA MET A 19 3.13 21.66 4.95
C MET A 19 3.67 23.03 4.58
N LYS A 20 4.71 23.50 5.28
CA LYS A 20 5.39 24.76 4.99
C LYS A 20 6.05 24.75 3.61
N LEU A 21 6.71 23.64 3.23
CA LEU A 21 7.29 23.49 1.90
C LEU A 21 6.23 23.65 0.81
N VAL A 22 5.09 22.97 0.93
CA VAL A 22 3.99 23.06 -0.05
C VAL A 22 3.41 24.48 -0.14
N GLU A 23 3.36 25.21 0.97
CA GLU A 23 2.93 26.61 1.01
C GLU A 23 3.87 27.55 0.23
N GLU A 24 5.19 27.33 0.37
CA GLU A 24 6.24 28.15 -0.23
C GLU A 24 6.47 27.87 -1.73
N MET A 25 6.06 26.69 -2.22
CA MET A 25 6.24 26.28 -3.61
C MET A 25 5.52 27.19 -4.62
N LYS A 26 6.26 27.63 -5.65
CA LYS A 26 5.75 28.41 -6.80
C LYS A 26 6.25 27.79 -8.11
N PRO A 27 5.37 27.26 -8.99
CA PRO A 27 3.92 27.15 -8.81
C PRO A 27 3.55 26.15 -7.70
N ARG A 28 2.34 26.30 -7.15
CA ARG A 28 1.79 25.32 -6.22
C ARG A 28 1.60 23.97 -6.92
N PRO A 29 1.86 22.84 -6.24
CA PRO A 29 1.64 21.52 -6.82
C PRO A 29 0.15 21.32 -7.14
N ASN A 30 -0.15 20.61 -8.23
CA ASN A 30 -1.51 20.26 -8.61
C ASN A 30 -1.97 18.91 -8.02
N CYS A 31 -1.06 18.14 -7.45
CA CYS A 31 -1.30 16.81 -6.88
C CYS A 31 -0.19 16.49 -5.89
N LEU A 32 -0.53 15.70 -4.86
CA LEU A 32 0.44 15.12 -3.94
C LEU A 32 0.50 13.61 -4.17
N ILE A 33 1.70 13.09 -4.47
CA ILE A 33 1.95 11.64 -4.50
C ILE A 33 2.77 11.33 -3.25
N SER A 34 2.29 10.41 -2.43
CA SER A 34 2.97 10.07 -1.17
C SER A 34 2.85 8.59 -0.87
N ASP A 35 3.78 8.09 -0.06
CA ASP A 35 3.71 6.72 0.46
C ASP A 35 2.46 6.52 1.33
N LEU A 36 1.95 5.29 1.36
CA LEU A 36 0.85 4.90 2.23
C LEU A 36 1.20 5.15 3.71
N LEU A 37 2.44 4.89 4.11
CA LEU A 37 2.95 4.95 5.50
C LEU A 37 3.13 6.37 6.04
N LEU A 38 2.74 7.39 5.27
CA LEU A 38 2.78 8.80 5.65
C LEU A 38 1.35 9.39 5.66
N PRO A 39 0.47 8.94 6.57
CA PRO A 39 -0.94 9.36 6.59
C PRO A 39 -1.11 10.89 6.73
N TYR A 40 -0.19 11.59 7.39
CA TYR A 40 -0.22 13.07 7.52
C TYR A 40 -0.35 13.80 6.18
N THR A 41 0.16 13.22 5.09
CA THR A 41 0.06 13.80 3.74
C THR A 41 -1.38 13.98 3.26
N SER A 42 -2.34 13.19 3.77
CA SER A 42 -3.76 13.37 3.48
C SER A 42 -4.27 14.71 4.02
N LYS A 43 -3.82 15.11 5.21
CA LYS A 43 -4.17 16.41 5.80
C LYS A 43 -3.61 17.55 4.96
N ILE A 44 -2.35 17.44 4.53
CA ILE A 44 -1.70 18.44 3.64
C ILE A 44 -2.50 18.59 2.33
N ALA A 45 -2.81 17.48 1.66
CA ALA A 45 -3.56 17.51 0.41
C ALA A 45 -4.94 18.18 0.57
N ARG A 46 -5.64 17.89 1.67
CA ARG A 46 -6.92 18.54 2.02
C ARG A 46 -6.76 20.04 2.30
N THR A 47 -5.74 20.44 3.05
CA THR A 47 -5.47 21.86 3.38
C THR A 47 -5.26 22.70 2.11
N PHE A 48 -4.51 22.18 1.14
CA PHE A 48 -4.24 22.89 -0.12
C PHE A 48 -5.27 22.60 -1.23
N ASN A 49 -6.31 21.81 -0.94
CA ASN A 49 -7.34 21.39 -1.87
C ASN A 49 -6.77 20.78 -3.18
N ILE A 50 -5.80 19.87 -3.03
CA ILE A 50 -5.19 19.13 -4.14
C ILE A 50 -5.47 17.63 -4.01
N PRO A 51 -5.62 16.90 -5.13
CA PRO A 51 -5.76 15.45 -5.09
C PRO A 51 -4.52 14.80 -4.47
N LYS A 52 -4.74 13.80 -3.61
CA LYS A 52 -3.70 12.89 -3.13
C LYS A 52 -3.77 11.57 -3.86
N ILE A 53 -2.64 11.10 -4.37
CA ILE A 53 -2.48 9.76 -4.92
C ILE A 53 -1.54 8.99 -3.98
N VAL A 54 -1.98 7.83 -3.50
CA VAL A 54 -1.14 6.96 -2.68
C VAL A 54 -0.22 6.17 -3.60
N PHE A 55 1.07 6.14 -3.31
CA PHE A 55 2.00 5.20 -3.90
C PHE A 55 2.19 4.04 -2.93
N ASN A 56 1.97 2.81 -3.40
CA ASN A 56 2.23 1.61 -2.63
C ASN A 56 3.40 0.84 -3.25
N GLY A 57 4.50 0.76 -2.49
CA GLY A 57 5.72 0.09 -2.93
C GLY A 57 5.65 -1.44 -2.93
N MET A 58 4.64 -2.02 -2.27
CA MET A 58 4.41 -3.46 -2.22
C MET A 58 3.74 -3.98 -3.50
N SER A 59 3.81 -5.30 -3.71
CA SER A 59 3.10 -5.96 -4.80
C SER A 59 1.59 -5.91 -4.60
N CYS A 60 0.82 -6.02 -5.68
CA CYS A 60 -0.64 -6.02 -5.60
C CYS A 60 -1.16 -7.22 -4.81
N PHE A 61 -0.50 -8.38 -4.96
CA PHE A 61 -0.73 -9.57 -4.14
C PHE A 61 -0.71 -9.25 -2.64
N CYS A 62 0.36 -8.61 -2.17
CA CYS A 62 0.55 -8.35 -0.75
C CYS A 62 -0.51 -7.38 -0.22
N ILE A 63 -0.81 -6.34 -1.00
CA ILE A 63 -1.77 -5.31 -0.62
C ILE A 63 -3.19 -5.88 -0.56
N LEU A 64 -3.58 -6.69 -1.54
CA LEU A 64 -4.89 -7.36 -1.55
C LEU A 64 -5.00 -8.35 -0.38
N CYS A 65 -3.94 -9.12 -0.11
CA CYS A 65 -3.90 -10.05 1.02
C CYS A 65 -4.09 -9.31 2.35
N MET A 66 -3.34 -8.23 2.59
CA MET A 66 -3.52 -7.39 3.78
C MET A 66 -4.93 -6.80 3.88
N HIS A 67 -5.50 -6.33 2.77
CA HIS A 67 -6.84 -5.76 2.74
C HIS A 67 -7.90 -6.79 3.14
N ILE A 68 -7.81 -8.01 2.62
CA ILE A 68 -8.72 -9.11 2.97
C ILE A 68 -8.55 -9.50 4.43
N LEU A 69 -7.31 -9.73 4.90
CA LEU A 69 -7.08 -10.17 6.27
C LEU A 69 -7.48 -9.11 7.31
N ARG A 70 -7.27 -7.81 7.04
CA ARG A 70 -7.73 -6.73 7.91
C ARG A 70 -9.26 -6.69 8.05
N ARG A 71 -10.00 -7.15 7.04
CA ARG A 71 -11.46 -7.27 7.07
C ARG A 71 -11.96 -8.57 7.70
N ASN A 72 -11.10 -9.58 7.81
CA ASN A 72 -11.42 -10.92 8.30
C ASN A 72 -10.45 -11.33 9.43
N LEU A 73 -10.27 -10.45 10.42
CA LEU A 73 -9.28 -10.65 11.50
C LEU A 73 -9.61 -11.86 12.38
N GLU A 74 -10.86 -12.30 12.41
CA GLU A 74 -11.33 -13.49 13.11
C GLU A 74 -10.62 -14.77 12.64
N ILE A 75 -10.18 -14.83 11.37
CA ILE A 75 -9.39 -15.94 10.86
C ILE A 75 -8.12 -16.09 11.70
N LEU A 76 -7.38 -15.00 11.87
CA LEU A 76 -6.13 -14.97 12.64
C LEU A 76 -6.35 -15.19 14.14
N LYS A 77 -7.51 -14.81 14.68
CA LYS A 77 -7.87 -15.01 16.09
C LYS A 77 -8.32 -16.44 16.40
N SER A 78 -8.84 -17.15 15.40
CA SER A 78 -9.36 -18.51 15.54
C SER A 78 -8.28 -19.60 15.47
N LEU A 79 -7.05 -19.25 15.11
CA LEU A 79 -5.94 -20.20 15.03
C LEU A 79 -5.53 -20.69 16.41
N ASN A 80 -5.33 -22.00 16.52
CA ASN A 80 -4.94 -22.69 17.74
C ASN A 80 -3.44 -22.59 18.02
N SER A 81 -2.62 -22.29 17.00
CA SER A 81 -1.18 -22.11 17.15
C SER A 81 -0.58 -21.24 16.04
N ASP A 82 0.59 -20.66 16.31
CA ASP A 82 1.34 -19.86 15.32
C ASP A 82 1.88 -20.68 14.13
N ASN A 83 1.87 -22.01 14.22
CA ASN A 83 2.30 -22.91 13.14
C ASN A 83 1.11 -23.45 12.32
N GLU A 84 -0.12 -23.10 12.71
CA GLU A 84 -1.31 -23.51 11.97
C GLU A 84 -1.40 -22.74 10.66
N TYR A 85 -1.57 -23.47 9.56
CA TYR A 85 -1.79 -22.89 8.24
C TYR A 85 -3.26 -22.54 8.04
N PHE A 86 -3.51 -21.40 7.41
CA PHE A 86 -4.85 -20.99 6.99
C PHE A 86 -4.83 -20.45 5.57
N PHE A 87 -5.99 -20.52 4.90
CA PHE A 87 -6.17 -19.97 3.56
C PHE A 87 -6.68 -18.53 3.61
N VAL A 88 -6.21 -17.69 2.68
CA VAL A 88 -6.79 -16.36 2.48
C VAL A 88 -8.12 -16.52 1.72
N PRO A 89 -9.25 -16.07 2.28
CA PRO A 89 -10.55 -16.22 1.62
C PRO A 89 -10.65 -15.29 0.41
N SER A 90 -11.40 -15.71 -0.61
CA SER A 90 -11.72 -14.88 -1.79
C SER A 90 -10.48 -14.22 -2.42
N PHE A 91 -9.41 -14.99 -2.54
CA PHE A 91 -8.14 -14.57 -3.14
C PHE A 91 -7.95 -15.27 -4.50
N PRO A 92 -7.33 -14.63 -5.51
CA PRO A 92 -7.21 -15.21 -6.85
C PRO A 92 -6.58 -16.60 -6.89
N ASP A 93 -5.57 -16.82 -6.04
CA ASP A 93 -4.87 -18.08 -5.91
C ASP A 93 -5.12 -18.70 -4.54
N ARG A 94 -5.07 -20.03 -4.48
CA ARG A 94 -5.12 -20.76 -3.21
C ARG A 94 -3.76 -20.66 -2.52
N VAL A 95 -3.63 -19.66 -1.65
CA VAL A 95 -2.43 -19.41 -0.84
C VAL A 95 -2.70 -19.69 0.63
N GLU A 96 -1.69 -20.22 1.31
CA GLU A 96 -1.73 -20.52 2.73
C GLU A 96 -0.58 -19.83 3.47
N PHE A 97 -0.87 -19.38 4.69
CA PHE A 97 0.09 -18.72 5.55
C PHE A 97 -0.06 -19.22 6.98
N THR A 98 0.98 -19.02 7.77
CA THR A 98 0.91 -19.09 9.23
C THR A 98 0.77 -17.69 9.83
N LYS A 99 0.33 -17.58 11.10
CA LYS A 99 0.13 -16.28 11.77
C LYS A 99 1.38 -15.37 11.71
N PRO A 100 2.61 -15.85 11.92
CA PRO A 100 3.82 -15.01 11.84
C PRO A 100 4.21 -14.55 10.43
N GLN A 101 3.67 -15.17 9.37
CA GLN A 101 4.02 -14.85 7.97
C GLN A 101 3.23 -13.66 7.40
N VAL A 102 2.11 -13.30 8.03
CA VAL A 102 1.27 -12.21 7.53
C VAL A 102 1.65 -10.87 8.15
N PRO A 103 1.76 -9.79 7.35
CA PRO A 103 2.08 -8.44 7.85
C PRO A 103 0.84 -7.74 8.42
N VAL A 104 -0.06 -8.49 9.05
CA VAL A 104 -1.28 -8.00 9.70
C VAL A 104 -1.30 -8.55 11.12
N ASP A 105 -1.38 -7.65 12.09
CA ASP A 105 -1.46 -8.02 13.49
C ASP A 105 -2.93 -7.98 13.94
N ALA A 106 -3.49 -9.16 14.25
CA ALA A 106 -4.86 -9.30 14.74
C ALA A 106 -5.07 -8.81 16.17
N ASP A 107 -3.97 -8.69 16.91
CA ASP A 107 -3.91 -8.28 18.31
C ASP A 107 -3.30 -6.87 18.45
N ALA A 108 -3.23 -6.12 17.33
CA ALA A 108 -2.78 -4.74 17.29
C ALA A 108 -3.51 -3.90 18.35
N SER A 109 -2.72 -3.24 19.21
CA SER A 109 -3.23 -2.42 20.30
C SER A 109 -2.42 -1.13 20.45
N GLY A 110 -3.01 -0.17 21.15
CA GLY A 110 -2.42 1.16 21.38
C GLY A 110 -2.03 1.87 20.08
N ASP A 111 -0.86 2.49 20.11
CA ASP A 111 -0.30 3.30 19.02
C ASP A 111 -0.30 2.62 17.65
N TRP A 112 -0.07 1.29 17.61
CA TRP A 112 -0.02 0.57 16.34
C TRP A 112 -1.38 0.48 15.68
N LYS A 113 -2.44 0.27 16.48
CA LYS A 113 -3.81 0.24 15.97
C LYS A 113 -4.22 1.61 15.45
N GLU A 114 -3.95 2.68 16.20
CA GLU A 114 -4.26 4.05 15.78
C GLU A 114 -3.56 4.40 14.46
N PHE A 115 -2.27 4.07 14.35
CA PHE A 115 -1.52 4.26 13.10
C PHE A 115 -2.14 3.49 11.93
N MET A 116 -2.52 2.23 12.14
CA MET A 116 -3.15 1.40 11.09
C MET A 116 -4.51 1.94 10.64
N ASP A 117 -5.31 2.47 11.58
CA ASP A 117 -6.59 3.11 11.28
C ASP A 117 -6.37 4.38 10.43
N GLU A 118 -5.35 5.19 10.76
CA GLU A 118 -4.95 6.34 9.95
C GLU A 118 -4.49 5.95 8.54
N LEU A 119 -3.76 4.84 8.38
CA LEU A 119 -3.35 4.34 7.06
C LEU A 119 -4.56 3.97 6.21
N VAL A 120 -5.50 3.22 6.78
CA VAL A 120 -6.73 2.80 6.09
C VAL A 120 -7.54 4.02 5.67
N GLU A 121 -7.68 5.00 6.55
CA GLU A 121 -8.40 6.24 6.24
C GLU A 121 -7.68 7.08 5.18
N ALA A 122 -6.35 7.19 5.25
CA ALA A 122 -5.54 7.89 4.25
C ALA A 122 -5.63 7.25 2.87
N GLU A 123 -5.72 5.92 2.81
CA GLU A 123 -5.95 5.18 1.57
C GLU A 123 -7.41 5.36 1.08
N ASN A 124 -8.40 5.37 1.98
CA ASN A 124 -9.82 5.52 1.64
C ASN A 124 -10.20 6.92 1.19
N THR A 125 -9.48 7.94 1.64
CA THR A 125 -9.70 9.35 1.24
C THR A 125 -8.86 9.78 0.04
N SER A 126 -7.94 8.95 -0.43
CA SER A 126 -7.12 9.27 -1.60
C SER A 126 -7.94 9.33 -2.90
N TYR A 127 -7.47 10.13 -3.85
CA TYR A 127 -8.04 10.20 -5.20
C TYR A 127 -7.76 8.91 -6.01
N GLY A 128 -6.58 8.32 -5.81
CA GLY A 128 -6.13 7.13 -6.52
C GLY A 128 -4.97 6.43 -5.84
N VAL A 129 -4.56 5.29 -6.41
CA VAL A 129 -3.43 4.49 -5.94
C VAL A 129 -2.52 4.14 -7.11
N ILE A 130 -1.22 4.32 -6.94
CA ILE A 130 -0.19 3.80 -7.85
C ILE A 130 0.36 2.53 -7.20
N LEU A 131 0.29 1.43 -7.94
CA LEU A 131 0.79 0.13 -7.53
C LEU A 131 2.13 -0.14 -8.21
N ASN A 132 3.10 -0.60 -7.45
CA ASN A 132 4.42 -0.99 -7.97
C ASN A 132 4.39 -2.39 -8.64
N THR A 133 3.54 -2.54 -9.66
CA THR A 133 3.30 -3.79 -10.40
C THR A 133 3.11 -3.52 -11.90
N PHE A 134 2.86 -4.58 -12.69
CA PHE A 134 2.41 -4.50 -14.08
C PHE A 134 1.39 -5.60 -14.40
N GLN A 135 0.52 -5.34 -15.37
CA GLN A 135 -0.64 -6.17 -15.64
C GLN A 135 -0.28 -7.63 -15.97
N ASP A 136 0.72 -7.87 -16.81
CA ASP A 136 1.13 -9.25 -17.15
C ASP A 136 1.65 -10.06 -15.94
N LEU A 137 2.01 -9.41 -14.82
CA LEU A 137 2.50 -10.09 -13.60
C LEU A 137 1.37 -10.44 -12.64
N GLU A 138 0.49 -9.47 -12.36
CA GLU A 138 -0.49 -9.58 -11.28
C GLU A 138 -1.91 -9.20 -11.73
N ALA A 139 -2.30 -9.55 -12.97
CA ALA A 139 -3.59 -9.15 -13.57
C ALA A 139 -4.79 -9.41 -12.66
N ALA A 140 -4.93 -10.65 -12.17
CA ALA A 140 -6.06 -11.05 -11.32
C ALA A 140 -6.10 -10.26 -10.00
N TYR A 141 -4.94 -10.09 -9.35
CA TYR A 141 -4.85 -9.31 -8.10
C TYR A 141 -5.18 -7.83 -8.30
N VAL A 142 -4.77 -7.26 -9.44
CA VAL A 142 -5.08 -5.86 -9.80
C VAL A 142 -6.58 -5.70 -10.05
N GLU A 143 -7.24 -6.68 -10.66
CA GLU A 143 -8.68 -6.67 -10.90
C GLU A 143 -9.46 -6.75 -9.59
N ASP A 144 -9.17 -7.75 -8.75
CA ASP A 144 -9.81 -7.91 -7.44
C ASP A 144 -9.58 -6.69 -6.52
N TYR A 145 -8.36 -6.12 -6.54
CA TYR A 145 -8.07 -4.92 -5.74
C TYR A 145 -8.83 -3.68 -6.26
N LYS A 146 -9.06 -3.56 -7.58
CA LYS A 146 -9.90 -2.48 -8.14
C LYS A 146 -11.34 -2.60 -7.64
N GLU A 147 -11.90 -3.80 -7.66
CA GLU A 147 -13.27 -4.06 -7.19
C GLU A 147 -13.39 -3.79 -5.68
N ALA A 148 -12.45 -4.31 -4.89
CA ALA A 148 -12.41 -4.15 -3.44
C ALA A 148 -12.34 -2.69 -2.97
N ARG A 149 -11.95 -1.78 -3.87
CA ARG A 149 -11.72 -0.35 -3.63
C ARG A 149 -12.62 0.55 -4.46
N ALA A 150 -13.69 0.01 -5.04
CA ALA A 150 -14.71 0.77 -5.78
C ALA A 150 -14.14 1.65 -6.92
N TRP A 151 -13.23 1.09 -7.73
CA TRP A 151 -12.77 1.72 -8.98
C TRP A 151 -12.09 3.09 -8.86
N LYS A 152 -11.33 3.32 -7.78
CA LYS A 152 -10.40 4.47 -7.74
C LYS A 152 -9.43 4.46 -8.93
N VAL A 153 -8.75 5.57 -9.21
CA VAL A 153 -7.80 5.61 -10.33
C VAL A 153 -6.54 4.80 -9.99
N TYR A 154 -6.26 3.76 -10.78
CA TYR A 154 -5.11 2.86 -10.60
C TYR A 154 -4.09 3.00 -11.71
N TRP A 155 -2.82 3.08 -11.33
CA TRP A 155 -1.70 3.03 -12.26
C TRP A 155 -0.75 1.92 -11.87
N THR A 156 -0.41 1.06 -12.82
CA THR A 156 0.76 0.19 -12.72
C THR A 156 2.01 1.03 -12.97
N SER A 157 2.97 1.02 -12.04
CA SER A 157 4.18 1.83 -12.11
C SER A 157 4.88 1.73 -13.47
N PHE A 158 4.99 2.86 -14.18
CA PHE A 158 5.71 2.96 -15.45
C PHE A 158 7.18 2.56 -15.31
N LEU A 159 7.79 2.76 -14.13
CA LEU A 159 9.17 2.38 -13.87
C LEU A 159 9.38 0.87 -14.01
N VAL A 160 8.46 0.05 -13.48
CA VAL A 160 8.55 -1.42 -13.61
C VAL A 160 8.41 -1.84 -15.07
N GLN A 161 7.49 -1.20 -15.80
CA GLN A 161 7.34 -1.45 -17.24
C GLN A 161 8.59 -1.05 -18.04
N GLN A 162 9.25 0.06 -17.69
CA GLN A 162 10.47 0.53 -18.34
C GLN A 162 11.66 -0.40 -18.07
N VAL A 163 11.85 -0.82 -16.81
CA VAL A 163 12.89 -1.79 -16.46
C VAL A 163 12.70 -3.09 -17.22
N ARG A 164 11.47 -3.63 -17.29
CA ARG A 164 11.17 -4.82 -18.11
C ARG A 164 11.47 -4.58 -19.58
N ARG A 165 11.01 -3.47 -20.16
CA ARG A 165 11.27 -3.13 -21.57
C ARG A 165 12.76 -3.03 -21.88
N ARG A 166 13.58 -2.54 -20.94
CA ARG A 166 15.04 -2.52 -21.07
C ARG A 166 15.62 -3.93 -21.05
N GLN A 167 15.26 -4.75 -20.05
CA GLN A 167 15.72 -6.14 -19.95
C GLN A 167 15.31 -7.00 -21.17
N SER A 168 14.07 -6.82 -21.66
CA SER A 168 13.61 -7.52 -22.87
C SER A 168 14.31 -7.07 -24.15
N ARG A 169 14.86 -5.86 -24.20
CA ARG A 169 15.68 -5.37 -25.33
C ARG A 169 17.10 -5.92 -25.25
N GLU A 170 17.69 -5.95 -24.06
CA GLU A 170 19.05 -6.48 -23.81
C GLU A 170 19.10 -8.00 -24.01
N GLY A 171 18.09 -8.75 -23.54
CA GLY A 171 18.01 -10.21 -23.74
C GLY A 171 17.83 -10.64 -25.19
N LYS A 172 17.40 -9.73 -26.09
CA LYS A 172 17.34 -9.99 -27.54
C LYS A 172 18.64 -9.69 -28.27
N GLN A 173 19.59 -8.98 -27.65
CA GLN A 173 20.88 -8.63 -28.26
C GLN A 173 22.01 -9.62 -27.90
N GLY A 174 21.83 -10.48 -26.89
CA GLY A 174 22.83 -11.45 -26.43
C GLY A 174 22.70 -12.87 -27.00
N GLY A 175 21.83 -13.09 -27.99
CA GLY A 175 21.59 -14.40 -28.61
C GLY A 175 22.05 -14.44 -30.07
N HIS A 176 23.36 -14.42 -30.30
CA HIS A 176 24.01 -14.76 -31.58
C HIS A 176 25.22 -15.64 -31.31
#